data_AF-A0AAV5Z4N1-F1
#
_entry.id   AF-A0AAV5Z4N1-F1
#
_cell.length_a   1.000
_cell.length_b   1.000
_cell.length_c   1.000
_cell.angle_alpha   90.00
_cell.angle_beta   90.00
_cell.angle_gamma   90.00
#
_symmetry.space_group_name_H-M   'P 1'
#
loop_
_entity.id
_entity.type
_entity.pdbx_description
1 polymer ?
#
loop_
_entity_poly.entity_id
_entity_poly.type
_entity_poly.pdbx_seq_one_letter_code
_entity_poly.pdbx_strand_id
1 'polypeptide(L)'
;MVKRVPMLGFLVALAVLAGGLGAPPAHAQPAPAPPAPAPRDPAPYSEVRIVTLRAVADEMYRAQPGWDAMLRRTIQTVSDIYERRFQIRLVVRDVVPWTIGQAVRVPRILSRVRAEVSPGSADVLVVFAAERCEKLEYGFALTFGRYAMVQTGCLDTAVLTNTAPEAVLSHEIAHLFGAFHPAAGRSDTVMRGGPADRFDGQTARVIRLMRGYDFTRGVLGLDPEARRAWSAIYAEGHARGESSPLAGALSGAGAELGRTGRVDEGVALLREAIAMDPTAARPRTLLGLLFLRQGRLEDAARELDAAKKISFRETEARTELGFVLLRLGREEEALVELRDVLRIDRRAPRAYVGIGMILAKRARTGEAITAFQNAIQVDPTHGPAYLRLAEVLDRIGRPVEAWSAAEQAHDRGEDVAPALWQQLTEKLPSAPPLPPTCADPAGTTVDLDNPDPAHRGYITRVRERVRAHMVYPRGAGEQGIGGELQVEFRIGRDGRVECAALRRSSGSEMLDRYVLSAVRLAQPFTALPAQIPSSSLPVSATVRFRTGDGPASR
;
A
#
# COMPACT_ATOMS: atom_id res chain seq x y z
N MET A 1 43.85 25.06 -10.10
CA MET A 1 45.28 24.70 -10.23
C MET A 1 46.05 25.34 -9.09
N VAL A 2 46.42 24.57 -8.06
CA VAL A 2 47.40 25.00 -7.06
C VAL A 2 48.37 23.84 -6.89
N LYS A 3 49.63 24.09 -7.26
CA LYS A 3 50.73 23.14 -7.27
C LYS A 3 51.33 22.98 -5.87
N ARG A 4 51.77 21.74 -5.62
CA ARG A 4 52.51 21.23 -4.46
C ARG A 4 53.79 22.02 -4.17
N VAL A 5 54.20 22.01 -2.90
CA VAL A 5 55.58 22.18 -2.45
C VAL A 5 55.91 21.01 -1.48
N PRO A 6 57.04 20.30 -1.63
CA PRO A 6 57.50 19.29 -0.68
C PRO A 6 58.63 19.83 0.21
N MET A 7 58.82 19.25 1.40
CA MET A 7 60.10 19.31 2.11
C MET A 7 60.38 18.01 2.87
N LEU A 8 61.37 17.27 2.34
CA LEU A 8 62.33 16.46 3.09
C LEU A 8 63.13 17.44 3.99
N GLY A 9 63.51 17.19 5.23
CA GLY A 9 64.05 15.99 5.86
C GLY A 9 65.12 16.49 6.86
N PHE A 10 65.16 15.98 8.08
CA PHE A 10 66.33 16.11 8.95
C PHE A 10 66.48 14.84 9.79
N LEU A 11 67.65 14.23 9.63
CA LEU A 11 68.17 13.07 10.35
C LEU A 11 68.75 13.51 11.69
N VAL A 12 68.47 12.75 12.75
CA VAL A 12 69.37 12.59 13.90
C VAL A 12 69.38 11.10 14.30
N ALA A 13 70.54 10.47 14.09
CA ALA A 13 71.02 9.26 14.74
C ALA A 13 71.53 9.64 16.16
N LEU A 14 71.68 8.81 17.20
CA LEU A 14 71.92 7.38 17.38
C LEU A 14 71.78 7.14 18.91
N ALA A 15 71.28 6.00 19.38
CA ALA A 15 71.78 5.33 20.61
C ALA A 15 71.10 3.97 20.79
N VAL A 16 71.86 2.93 20.51
CA VAL A 16 71.56 1.53 20.81
C VAL A 16 71.97 1.26 22.26
N LEU A 17 71.05 0.73 23.07
CA LEU A 17 71.38 -0.10 24.23
C LEU A 17 70.45 -1.30 24.22
N ALA A 18 71.04 -2.45 23.89
CA ALA A 18 70.41 -3.76 23.86
C ALA A 18 70.13 -4.25 25.29
N GLY A 19 68.89 -4.66 25.55
CA GLY A 19 68.45 -5.27 26.81
C GLY A 19 67.05 -5.85 26.64
N GLY A 20 66.96 -7.18 26.55
CA GLY A 20 65.81 -7.97 26.10
C GLY A 20 64.41 -7.55 26.58
N LEU A 21 63.50 -7.44 25.61
CA LEU A 21 62.08 -7.67 25.78
C LEU A 21 61.61 -8.51 24.60
N GLY A 22 61.06 -9.69 24.91
CA GLY A 22 60.61 -10.67 23.94
C GLY A 22 59.53 -10.13 23.02
N ALA A 23 59.52 -10.61 21.78
CA ALA A 23 58.45 -10.35 20.83
C ALA A 23 57.09 -10.73 21.43
N PRO A 24 56.03 -9.94 21.25
CA PRO A 24 54.68 -10.36 21.61
C PRO A 24 54.32 -11.61 20.79
N PRO A 25 53.58 -12.57 21.36
CA PRO A 25 53.21 -13.77 20.64
C PRO A 25 52.37 -13.36 19.43
N ALA A 26 52.72 -13.89 18.26
CA ALA A 26 51.85 -13.83 17.10
C ALA A 26 50.50 -14.39 17.52
N HIS A 27 49.45 -13.57 17.49
CA HIS A 27 48.08 -14.04 17.63
C HIS A 27 47.83 -15.03 16.50
N ALA A 28 47.93 -16.31 16.80
CA ALA A 28 47.46 -17.38 15.94
C ALA A 28 45.99 -17.08 15.65
N GLN A 29 45.68 -16.86 14.37
CA GLN A 29 44.28 -16.87 13.94
C GLN A 29 43.66 -18.18 14.42
N PRO A 30 42.46 -18.15 15.05
CA PRO A 30 41.76 -19.37 15.38
C PRO A 30 41.63 -20.20 14.11
N ALA A 31 42.04 -21.47 14.18
CA ALA A 31 41.90 -22.39 13.06
C ALA A 31 40.45 -22.32 12.54
N PRO A 32 40.24 -22.31 11.20
CA PRO A 32 38.90 -22.33 10.66
C PRO A 32 38.14 -23.51 11.28
N ALA A 33 36.94 -23.24 11.80
CA ALA A 33 36.10 -24.27 12.36
C ALA A 33 36.00 -25.43 11.34
N PRO A 34 36.12 -26.70 11.78
CA PRO A 34 35.96 -27.83 10.87
C PRO A 34 34.63 -27.68 10.13
N PRO A 35 34.58 -27.98 8.82
CA PRO A 35 33.33 -27.93 8.07
C PRO A 35 32.28 -28.74 8.83
N ALA A 36 31.09 -28.16 9.01
CA ALA A 36 29.97 -28.87 9.59
C ALA A 36 29.83 -30.22 8.85
N PRO A 37 29.60 -31.34 9.58
CA PRO A 37 29.40 -32.62 8.92
C PRO A 37 28.28 -32.43 7.89
N ALA A 38 28.53 -32.87 6.65
CA ALA A 38 27.51 -32.84 5.61
C ALA A 38 26.22 -33.41 6.19
N PRO A 39 25.07 -32.73 6.04
CA PRO A 39 23.81 -33.30 6.49
C PRO A 39 23.72 -34.69 5.87
N ARG A 40 23.61 -35.73 6.73
CA ARG A 40 23.36 -37.08 6.23
C ARG A 40 22.13 -36.99 5.35
N ASP A 41 22.23 -37.47 4.12
CA ASP A 41 21.04 -37.65 3.30
C ASP A 41 20.01 -38.39 4.16
N PRO A 42 18.78 -37.87 4.28
CA PRO A 42 17.73 -38.59 5.00
C PRO A 42 17.65 -39.99 4.39
N ALA A 43 17.50 -41.02 5.25
CA ALA A 43 17.36 -42.40 4.81
C ALA A 43 16.38 -42.46 3.62
N PRO A 44 16.65 -43.26 2.57
CA PRO A 44 15.81 -43.30 1.38
C PRO A 44 14.37 -43.49 1.82
N TYR A 45 13.56 -42.48 1.55
CA TYR A 45 12.17 -42.49 1.94
C TYR A 45 11.49 -43.66 1.23
N SER A 46 10.84 -44.55 1.99
CA SER A 46 10.23 -45.76 1.44
C SER A 46 8.97 -45.48 0.59
N GLU A 47 8.45 -44.25 0.63
CA GLU A 47 7.20 -43.86 -0.06
C GLU A 47 7.34 -42.57 -0.87
N VAL A 48 6.69 -42.56 -2.04
CA VAL A 48 6.54 -41.40 -2.94
C VAL A 48 5.50 -40.44 -2.37
N ARG A 49 5.86 -39.16 -2.18
CA ARG A 49 4.93 -38.12 -1.73
C ARG A 49 3.98 -37.74 -2.86
N ILE A 50 2.67 -37.86 -2.63
CA ILE A 50 1.65 -37.35 -3.54
C ILE A 50 1.38 -35.86 -3.24
N VAL A 51 1.42 -35.01 -4.27
CA VAL A 51 0.99 -33.62 -4.22
C VAL A 51 -0.14 -33.43 -5.22
N THR A 52 -1.31 -33.04 -4.70
CA THR A 52 -2.52 -32.87 -5.49
C THR A 52 -2.63 -31.46 -6.04
N LEU A 53 -2.98 -31.34 -7.32
CA LEU A 53 -3.08 -30.07 -8.04
C LEU A 53 -4.52 -29.82 -8.46
N ARG A 54 -5.03 -28.62 -8.17
CA ARG A 54 -6.18 -28.03 -8.86
C ARG A 54 -5.63 -27.13 -9.96
N ALA A 55 -5.88 -27.49 -11.21
CA ALA A 55 -5.44 -26.68 -12.33
C ALA A 55 -6.52 -25.66 -12.70
N VAL A 56 -6.12 -24.43 -12.96
CA VAL A 56 -6.99 -23.36 -13.45
C VAL A 56 -6.51 -23.01 -14.84
N ALA A 57 -7.37 -23.06 -15.85
CA ALA A 57 -7.04 -22.55 -17.17
C ALA A 57 -7.75 -21.21 -17.37
N ASP A 58 -7.14 -20.23 -18.02
CA ASP A 58 -7.82 -18.98 -18.44
C ASP A 58 -8.54 -19.14 -19.81
N GLU A 59 -9.33 -18.14 -20.19
CA GLU A 59 -10.10 -18.12 -21.44
C GLU A 59 -9.25 -18.21 -22.71
N MET A 60 -8.06 -17.61 -22.70
CA MET A 60 -7.13 -17.59 -23.84
C MET A 60 -6.39 -18.91 -23.96
N TYR A 61 -6.00 -19.52 -22.85
CA TYR A 61 -5.41 -20.85 -22.80
C TYR A 61 -6.39 -21.89 -23.34
N ARG A 62 -7.66 -21.82 -22.89
CA ARG A 62 -8.73 -22.72 -23.35
C ARG A 62 -9.12 -22.52 -24.82
N ALA A 63 -8.77 -21.39 -25.43
CA ALA A 63 -9.01 -21.16 -26.86
C ALA A 63 -8.06 -21.96 -27.77
N GLN A 64 -6.97 -22.52 -27.22
CA GLN A 64 -6.01 -23.30 -27.99
C GLN A 64 -6.53 -24.72 -28.31
N PRO A 65 -6.28 -25.27 -29.50
CA PRO A 65 -6.67 -26.64 -29.83
C PRO A 65 -6.02 -27.66 -28.89
N GLY A 66 -6.83 -28.57 -28.33
CA GLY A 66 -6.32 -29.63 -27.45
C GLY A 66 -5.75 -29.17 -26.11
N TRP A 67 -6.10 -27.96 -25.64
CA TRP A 67 -5.55 -27.34 -24.44
C TRP A 67 -5.56 -28.23 -23.17
N ASP A 68 -6.63 -29.02 -22.94
CA ASP A 68 -6.75 -29.89 -21.75
C ASP A 68 -5.72 -31.04 -21.82
N ALA A 69 -5.56 -31.65 -23.00
CA ALA A 69 -4.55 -32.69 -23.21
C ALA A 69 -3.13 -32.14 -23.08
N MET A 70 -2.89 -30.92 -23.56
CA MET A 70 -1.60 -30.22 -23.40
C MET A 70 -1.29 -29.94 -21.92
N LEU A 71 -2.26 -29.43 -21.17
CA LEU A 71 -2.14 -29.15 -19.74
C LEU A 71 -1.79 -30.43 -18.96
N ARG A 72 -2.54 -31.51 -19.18
CA ARG A 72 -2.32 -32.79 -18.49
C ARG A 72 -0.97 -33.40 -18.83
N ARG A 73 -0.56 -33.35 -20.11
CA ARG A 73 0.76 -33.82 -20.55
C ARG A 73 1.90 -33.01 -19.92
N THR A 74 1.73 -31.69 -19.82
CA THR A 74 2.70 -30.80 -19.19
C THR A 74 2.91 -31.20 -17.74
N ILE A 75 1.81 -31.37 -16.97
CA ILE A 75 1.87 -31.78 -15.56
C ILE A 75 2.46 -33.18 -15.42
N GLN A 76 2.08 -34.14 -16.27
CA GLN A 76 2.62 -35.50 -16.22
C GLN A 76 4.14 -35.50 -16.44
N THR A 77 4.62 -34.76 -17.45
CA THR A 77 6.05 -34.68 -17.75
C THR A 77 6.85 -34.11 -16.57
N VAL A 78 6.33 -33.06 -15.90
CA VAL A 78 6.94 -32.52 -14.69
C VAL A 78 6.87 -33.51 -13.53
N SER A 79 5.73 -34.19 -13.35
CA SER A 79 5.53 -35.22 -12.33
C SER A 79 6.57 -36.34 -12.44
N ASP A 80 6.80 -36.84 -13.65
CA ASP A 80 7.77 -37.91 -13.90
C ASP A 80 9.20 -37.50 -13.51
N ILE A 81 9.57 -36.23 -13.75
CA ILE A 81 10.89 -35.70 -13.36
C ILE A 81 10.99 -35.59 -11.83
N TYR A 82 9.97 -35.01 -11.19
CA TYR A 82 9.93 -34.85 -9.72
C TYR A 82 9.90 -36.18 -8.98
N GLU A 83 9.21 -37.18 -9.53
CA GLU A 83 9.14 -38.50 -8.93
C GLU A 83 10.51 -39.17 -8.95
N ARG A 84 11.17 -39.19 -10.12
CA ARG A 84 12.51 -39.77 -10.25
C ARG A 84 13.55 -39.07 -9.36
N ARG A 85 13.51 -37.74 -9.27
CA ARG A 85 14.59 -36.95 -8.65
C ARG A 85 14.37 -36.65 -7.16
N PHE A 86 13.10 -36.56 -6.75
CA PHE A 86 12.69 -36.09 -5.42
C PHE A 86 11.66 -37.00 -4.73
N GLN A 87 11.21 -38.08 -5.38
CA GLN A 87 10.16 -38.96 -4.86
C GLN A 87 8.87 -38.18 -4.57
N ILE A 88 8.51 -37.25 -5.46
CA ILE A 88 7.29 -36.44 -5.43
C ILE A 88 6.48 -36.69 -6.70
N ARG A 89 5.24 -37.12 -6.58
CA ARG A 89 4.31 -37.32 -7.70
C ARG A 89 3.22 -36.25 -7.67
N LEU A 90 3.10 -35.50 -8.75
CA LEU A 90 2.06 -34.50 -8.95
C LEU A 90 0.82 -35.16 -9.56
N VAL A 91 -0.36 -34.92 -8.99
CA VAL A 91 -1.63 -35.53 -9.42
C VAL A 91 -2.69 -34.45 -9.63
N VAL A 92 -3.21 -34.32 -10.85
CA VAL A 92 -4.33 -33.40 -11.14
C VAL A 92 -5.62 -33.95 -10.54
N ARG A 93 -6.27 -33.19 -9.66
CA ARG A 93 -7.59 -33.51 -9.12
C ARG A 93 -8.71 -33.05 -10.05
N ASP A 94 -8.66 -31.80 -10.43
CA ASP A 94 -9.62 -31.20 -11.35
C ASP A 94 -8.96 -30.07 -12.15
N VAL A 95 -9.67 -29.67 -13.21
CA VAL A 95 -9.33 -28.54 -14.05
C VAL A 95 -10.55 -27.62 -14.05
N VAL A 96 -10.38 -26.38 -13.60
CA VAL A 96 -11.47 -25.41 -13.50
C VAL A 96 -11.26 -24.27 -14.51
N PRO A 97 -12.30 -23.87 -15.25
CA PRO A 97 -12.24 -22.67 -16.07
C PRO A 97 -12.32 -21.43 -15.18
N TRP A 98 -11.48 -20.44 -15.47
CA TRP A 98 -11.54 -19.10 -14.87
C TRP A 98 -11.35 -18.03 -15.96
N THR A 99 -11.74 -16.79 -15.66
CA THR A 99 -11.70 -15.68 -16.61
C THR A 99 -10.88 -14.53 -16.04
N ILE A 100 -9.79 -14.17 -16.71
CA ILE A 100 -8.93 -13.05 -16.31
C ILE A 100 -9.57 -11.72 -16.73
N GLY A 101 -10.16 -11.61 -17.93
CA GLY A 101 -10.72 -10.36 -18.42
C GLY A 101 -9.66 -9.41 -18.98
N GLN A 102 -9.66 -8.12 -18.59
CA GLN A 102 -8.67 -7.17 -19.12
C GLN A 102 -7.26 -7.45 -18.61
N ALA A 103 -6.27 -7.33 -19.51
CA ALA A 103 -4.86 -7.60 -19.24
C ALA A 103 -4.37 -6.93 -17.95
N VAL A 104 -3.96 -7.77 -17.00
CA VAL A 104 -3.42 -7.39 -15.70
C VAL A 104 -2.05 -8.03 -15.52
N ARG A 105 -1.14 -7.34 -14.83
CA ARG A 105 0.18 -7.90 -14.48
C ARG A 105 0.06 -9.20 -13.67
N VAL A 106 1.02 -10.12 -13.83
CA VAL A 106 1.03 -11.45 -13.17
C VAL A 106 0.75 -11.38 -11.66
N PRO A 107 1.34 -10.46 -10.86
CA PRO A 107 1.02 -10.37 -9.43
C PRO A 107 -0.46 -10.04 -9.12
N ARG A 108 -1.12 -9.28 -10.00
CA ARG A 108 -2.56 -8.98 -9.87
C ARG A 108 -3.42 -10.19 -10.25
N ILE A 109 -3.03 -10.95 -11.26
CA ILE A 109 -3.69 -12.22 -11.63
C ILE A 109 -3.67 -13.17 -10.44
N LEU A 110 -2.49 -13.36 -9.82
CA LEU A 110 -2.36 -14.22 -8.66
C LEU A 110 -3.19 -13.72 -7.47
N SER A 111 -3.26 -12.41 -7.27
CA SER A 111 -4.09 -11.83 -6.20
C SER A 111 -5.58 -12.08 -6.44
N ARG A 112 -6.04 -11.99 -7.69
CA ARG A 112 -7.43 -12.26 -8.06
C ARG A 112 -7.81 -13.72 -7.98
N VAL A 113 -7.00 -14.62 -8.56
CA VAL A 113 -7.29 -16.06 -8.48
C VAL A 113 -7.33 -16.54 -7.03
N ARG A 114 -6.49 -15.98 -6.15
CA ARG A 114 -6.53 -16.27 -4.71
C ARG A 114 -7.83 -15.83 -4.03
N ALA A 115 -8.48 -14.78 -4.54
CA ALA A 115 -9.74 -14.28 -4.02
C ALA A 115 -10.96 -14.96 -4.65
N GLU A 116 -10.86 -15.35 -5.92
CA GLU A 116 -11.98 -15.82 -6.73
C GLU A 116 -12.07 -17.35 -6.84
N VAL A 117 -10.93 -18.05 -6.74
CA VAL A 117 -10.85 -19.51 -6.93
C VAL A 117 -10.28 -20.19 -5.69
N SER A 118 -11.12 -20.97 -5.02
CA SER A 118 -10.69 -21.79 -3.89
C SER A 118 -9.84 -22.98 -4.37
N PRO A 119 -8.68 -23.25 -3.74
CA PRO A 119 -7.93 -24.48 -3.98
C PRO A 119 -8.68 -25.77 -3.58
N GLY A 120 -9.72 -25.66 -2.74
CA GLY A 120 -10.42 -26.83 -2.19
C GLY A 120 -9.47 -27.74 -1.38
N SER A 121 -9.61 -29.05 -1.59
CA SER A 121 -8.78 -30.08 -0.95
C SER A 121 -7.47 -30.39 -1.69
N ALA A 122 -7.19 -29.75 -2.82
CA ALA A 122 -5.92 -29.93 -3.52
C ALA A 122 -4.79 -29.25 -2.74
N ASP A 123 -3.58 -29.81 -2.69
CA ASP A 123 -2.44 -29.18 -2.00
C ASP A 123 -2.08 -27.83 -2.63
N VAL A 124 -2.04 -27.77 -3.97
CA VAL A 124 -1.59 -26.62 -4.76
C VAL A 124 -2.60 -26.25 -5.83
N LEU A 125 -2.74 -24.95 -6.10
CA LEU A 125 -3.46 -24.42 -7.24
C LEU A 125 -2.47 -23.89 -8.29
N VAL A 126 -2.60 -24.35 -9.53
CA VAL A 126 -1.73 -23.94 -10.65
C VAL A 126 -2.56 -23.29 -11.74
N VAL A 127 -2.27 -22.02 -12.06
CA VAL A 127 -2.91 -21.28 -13.16
C VAL A 127 -2.12 -21.48 -14.45
N PHE A 128 -2.80 -21.86 -15.53
CA PHE A 128 -2.31 -21.94 -16.89
C PHE A 128 -2.91 -20.80 -17.69
N ALA A 129 -2.05 -19.89 -18.14
CA ALA A 129 -2.46 -18.66 -18.80
C ALA A 129 -1.80 -18.44 -20.17
N ALA A 130 -2.49 -17.75 -21.08
CA ALA A 130 -2.00 -17.45 -22.42
C ALA A 130 -2.11 -15.95 -22.80
N GLU A 131 -1.98 -15.09 -21.79
CA GLU A 131 -2.11 -13.63 -21.86
C GLU A 131 -0.97 -12.90 -22.62
N ARG A 132 -1.13 -11.59 -22.83
CA ARG A 132 -0.04 -10.72 -23.31
C ARG A 132 1.05 -10.60 -22.23
N CYS A 133 2.26 -11.04 -22.53
CA CYS A 133 3.39 -10.96 -21.61
C CYS A 133 3.90 -9.52 -21.49
N GLU A 134 3.44 -8.77 -20.50
CA GLU A 134 4.14 -7.56 -20.08
C GLU A 134 5.50 -7.94 -19.50
N LYS A 135 6.61 -7.43 -20.08
CA LYS A 135 7.99 -7.60 -19.57
C LYS A 135 8.54 -9.04 -19.47
N LEU A 136 7.98 -10.01 -20.21
CA LEU A 136 8.50 -11.40 -20.31
C LEU A 136 8.47 -12.20 -19.00
N GLU A 137 7.45 -12.05 -18.14
CA GLU A 137 7.28 -12.89 -16.94
C GLU A 137 6.67 -14.27 -17.30
N TYR A 138 7.49 -15.31 -17.45
CA TYR A 138 7.02 -16.65 -17.89
C TYR A 138 6.19 -17.41 -16.86
N GLY A 139 6.37 -17.12 -15.57
CA GLY A 139 5.70 -17.81 -14.48
C GLY A 139 5.87 -17.04 -13.18
N PHE A 140 5.09 -17.43 -12.16
CA PHE A 140 5.23 -16.88 -10.83
C PHE A 140 4.69 -17.83 -9.77
N ALA A 141 5.45 -18.02 -8.69
CA ALA A 141 5.04 -18.76 -7.51
C ALA A 141 5.54 -18.05 -6.25
N LEU A 142 4.73 -18.10 -5.20
CA LEU A 142 5.15 -17.61 -3.89
C LEU A 142 5.93 -18.70 -3.18
N THR A 143 7.15 -18.39 -2.75
CA THR A 143 7.94 -19.29 -1.90
C THR A 143 7.18 -19.61 -0.62
N PHE A 144 7.14 -20.89 -0.23
CA PHE A 144 6.31 -21.37 0.89
C PHE A 144 4.81 -21.08 0.71
N GLY A 145 4.35 -20.84 -0.53
CA GLY A 145 2.95 -20.72 -0.88
C GLY A 145 2.38 -21.99 -1.47
N ARG A 146 1.14 -21.91 -1.96
CA ARG A 146 0.44 -23.01 -2.66
C ARG A 146 -0.18 -22.60 -3.99
N TYR A 147 0.25 -21.45 -4.52
CA TYR A 147 -0.25 -20.87 -5.75
C TYR A 147 0.91 -20.67 -6.70
N ALA A 148 0.79 -21.25 -7.89
CA ALA A 148 1.73 -21.06 -8.99
C ALA A 148 0.97 -20.64 -10.25
N MET A 149 1.65 -19.93 -11.14
CA MET A 149 1.13 -19.52 -12.44
C MET A 149 2.16 -19.81 -13.51
N VAL A 150 1.69 -20.35 -14.63
CA VAL A 150 2.48 -20.71 -15.81
C VAL A 150 1.90 -19.96 -17.00
N GLN A 151 2.71 -19.16 -17.68
CA GLN A 151 2.36 -18.59 -18.98
C GLN A 151 2.88 -19.50 -20.10
N THR A 152 1.99 -19.94 -20.99
CA THR A 152 2.32 -20.89 -22.06
C THR A 152 2.31 -20.29 -23.46
N GLY A 153 2.06 -18.99 -23.58
CA GLY A 153 2.05 -18.28 -24.86
C GLY A 153 1.93 -16.78 -24.66
N CYS A 154 2.60 -16.01 -25.54
CA CYS A 154 2.51 -14.56 -25.64
C CYS A 154 1.99 -14.33 -27.05
N LEU A 155 0.76 -13.85 -27.19
CA LEU A 155 0.20 -13.58 -28.53
C LEU A 155 1.00 -12.53 -29.32
N ASP A 156 1.77 -11.68 -28.63
CA ASP A 156 2.45 -10.52 -29.22
C ASP A 156 3.97 -10.72 -29.43
N THR A 157 4.56 -11.88 -29.09
CA THR A 157 6.03 -12.06 -29.21
C THR A 157 6.43 -13.41 -29.77
N ALA A 158 7.24 -13.40 -30.84
CA ALA A 158 7.91 -14.60 -31.39
C ALA A 158 8.92 -15.25 -30.41
N VAL A 159 9.31 -14.51 -29.36
CA VAL A 159 10.33 -14.88 -28.35
C VAL A 159 9.94 -16.12 -27.54
N LEU A 160 8.64 -16.41 -27.38
CA LEU A 160 8.19 -17.53 -26.56
C LEU A 160 8.23 -18.90 -27.24
N THR A 161 8.65 -18.98 -28.50
CA THR A 161 8.84 -20.26 -29.21
C THR A 161 9.93 -21.16 -28.58
N ASN A 162 10.78 -20.60 -27.69
CA ASN A 162 11.95 -21.30 -27.13
C ASN A 162 11.82 -21.74 -25.66
N THR A 163 10.71 -21.49 -24.96
CA THR A 163 10.54 -21.94 -23.55
C THR A 163 9.37 -22.92 -23.43
N ALA A 164 9.67 -24.17 -23.11
CA ALA A 164 8.68 -25.23 -22.97
C ALA A 164 7.83 -25.02 -21.69
N PRO A 165 6.48 -25.12 -21.74
CA PRO A 165 5.60 -25.02 -20.57
C PRO A 165 6.00 -25.92 -19.40
N GLU A 166 6.58 -27.09 -19.69
CA GLU A 166 7.10 -28.04 -18.72
C GLU A 166 8.26 -27.45 -17.92
N ALA A 167 9.15 -26.69 -18.58
CA ALA A 167 10.28 -26.05 -17.90
C ALA A 167 9.79 -24.95 -16.95
N VAL A 168 8.82 -24.14 -17.38
CA VAL A 168 8.20 -23.11 -16.53
C VAL A 168 7.46 -23.75 -15.36
N LEU A 169 6.57 -24.73 -15.61
CA LEU A 169 5.84 -25.40 -14.53
C LEU A 169 6.81 -26.05 -13.53
N SER A 170 7.81 -26.77 -14.04
CA SER A 170 8.82 -27.41 -13.21
C SER A 170 9.54 -26.40 -12.31
N HIS A 171 9.84 -25.22 -12.87
CA HIS A 171 10.45 -24.10 -12.17
C HIS A 171 9.57 -23.56 -11.04
N GLU A 172 8.32 -23.23 -11.36
CA GLU A 172 7.39 -22.62 -10.40
C GLU A 172 7.02 -23.58 -9.26
N ILE A 173 6.93 -24.89 -9.51
CA ILE A 173 6.71 -25.88 -8.46
C ILE A 173 7.88 -25.89 -7.45
N ALA A 174 9.12 -25.69 -7.91
CA ALA A 174 10.27 -25.68 -7.00
C ALA A 174 10.21 -24.51 -6.02
N HIS A 175 9.71 -23.34 -6.46
CA HIS A 175 9.49 -22.20 -5.59
C HIS A 175 8.51 -22.52 -4.47
N LEU A 176 7.44 -23.27 -4.73
CA LEU A 176 6.50 -23.70 -3.69
C LEU A 176 7.19 -24.56 -2.61
N PHE A 177 8.17 -25.36 -3.02
CA PHE A 177 9.04 -26.14 -2.14
C PHE A 177 10.20 -25.34 -1.54
N GLY A 178 10.21 -24.01 -1.64
CA GLY A 178 11.22 -23.19 -0.99
C GLY A 178 12.47 -22.91 -1.83
N ALA A 179 12.55 -23.35 -3.10
CA ALA A 179 13.63 -22.92 -3.97
C ALA A 179 13.51 -21.42 -4.29
N PHE A 180 14.63 -20.77 -4.60
CA PHE A 180 14.69 -19.32 -4.85
C PHE A 180 15.87 -19.01 -5.78
N HIS A 181 15.90 -17.80 -6.35
CA HIS A 181 17.01 -17.32 -7.17
C HIS A 181 18.03 -16.56 -6.31
N PRO A 182 19.31 -16.97 -6.22
CA PRO A 182 20.34 -16.14 -5.60
C PRO A 182 20.67 -14.91 -6.47
N ALA A 183 21.21 -13.86 -5.85
CA ALA A 183 21.51 -12.59 -6.53
C ALA A 183 22.47 -12.75 -7.73
N ALA A 184 22.20 -12.02 -8.81
CA ALA A 184 22.97 -12.12 -10.05
C ALA A 184 24.45 -11.70 -9.88
N GLY A 185 25.38 -12.51 -10.38
CA GLY A 185 26.79 -12.16 -10.56
C GLY A 185 27.82 -13.08 -9.90
N ARG A 186 27.41 -14.02 -9.04
CA ARG A 186 28.25 -15.14 -8.58
C ARG A 186 27.40 -16.41 -8.41
N SER A 187 28.04 -17.54 -8.67
CA SER A 187 27.57 -18.93 -8.66
C SER A 187 26.57 -19.34 -9.74
N ASP A 188 26.82 -20.52 -10.30
CA ASP A 188 25.84 -21.34 -11.00
C ASP A 188 24.54 -21.37 -10.18
N THR A 189 23.48 -20.72 -10.67
CA THR A 189 22.31 -20.35 -9.86
C THR A 189 21.35 -21.52 -9.67
N VAL A 190 20.69 -21.54 -8.51
CA VAL A 190 19.47 -22.30 -8.21
C VAL A 190 18.43 -21.86 -9.25
N MET A 191 17.90 -22.79 -10.04
CA MET A 191 16.84 -22.56 -11.03
C MET A 191 17.21 -21.86 -12.37
N ARG A 192 18.28 -22.23 -13.09
CA ARG A 192 18.40 -21.80 -14.51
C ARG A 192 17.41 -22.51 -15.43
N GLY A 193 16.35 -21.80 -15.86
CA GLY A 193 15.62 -21.88 -17.15
C GLY A 193 15.33 -23.23 -17.83
N GLY A 194 15.55 -24.35 -17.16
CA GLY A 194 15.39 -25.71 -17.65
C GLY A 194 14.53 -26.53 -16.70
N PRO A 195 14.15 -27.75 -17.11
CA PRO A 195 13.33 -28.61 -16.28
C PRO A 195 14.07 -29.02 -15.00
N ALA A 196 13.34 -29.60 -14.05
CA ALA A 196 13.89 -30.07 -12.77
C ALA A 196 15.06 -31.07 -12.89
N ASP A 197 15.26 -31.66 -14.07
CA ASP A 197 16.43 -32.49 -14.39
C ASP A 197 17.76 -31.69 -14.43
N ARG A 198 17.68 -30.36 -14.51
CA ARG A 198 18.83 -29.44 -14.55
C ARG A 198 18.99 -28.59 -13.28
N PHE A 199 18.17 -28.83 -12.26
CA PHE A 199 18.34 -28.18 -10.96
C PHE A 199 19.71 -28.52 -10.37
N ASP A 200 20.37 -27.50 -9.83
CA ASP A 200 21.65 -27.64 -9.15
C ASP A 200 21.52 -28.42 -7.82
N GLY A 201 22.66 -28.69 -7.18
CA GLY A 201 22.70 -29.45 -5.93
C GLY A 201 21.97 -28.76 -4.77
N GLN A 202 22.00 -27.42 -4.71
CA GLN A 202 21.37 -26.65 -3.65
C GLN A 202 19.84 -26.70 -3.77
N THR A 203 19.31 -26.44 -4.97
CA THR A 203 17.89 -26.59 -5.33
C THR A 203 17.39 -27.99 -4.98
N ALA A 204 18.13 -29.02 -5.41
CA ALA A 204 17.75 -30.40 -5.22
C ALA A 204 17.64 -30.76 -3.74
N ARG A 205 18.57 -30.26 -2.92
CA ARG A 205 18.55 -30.43 -1.45
C ARG A 205 17.39 -29.70 -0.79
N VAL A 206 17.08 -28.47 -1.22
CA VAL A 206 15.91 -27.73 -0.72
C VAL A 206 14.62 -28.51 -0.99
N ILE A 207 14.42 -28.99 -2.22
CA ILE A 207 13.19 -29.74 -2.57
C ILE A 207 13.09 -31.04 -1.77
N ARG A 208 14.21 -31.75 -1.55
CA ARG A 208 14.23 -32.98 -0.73
C ARG A 208 13.95 -32.72 0.74
N LEU A 209 14.51 -31.65 1.31
CA LEU A 209 14.22 -31.21 2.67
C LEU A 209 12.72 -30.88 2.81
N MET A 210 12.18 -30.21 1.80
CA MET A 210 10.82 -29.68 1.80
C MET A 210 9.78 -30.69 1.27
N ARG A 211 10.17 -31.94 1.03
CA ARG A 211 9.31 -32.97 0.45
C ARG A 211 8.02 -33.18 1.26
N GLY A 212 8.11 -33.14 2.59
CA GLY A 212 6.97 -33.29 3.51
C GLY A 212 6.21 -31.99 3.78
N TYR A 213 6.52 -30.91 3.07
CA TYR A 213 5.98 -29.58 3.33
C TYR A 213 4.45 -29.52 3.19
N ASP A 214 3.81 -28.96 4.21
CA ASP A 214 2.37 -28.70 4.22
C ASP A 214 2.06 -27.32 3.61
N PHE A 215 1.70 -27.34 2.33
CA PHE A 215 1.30 -26.18 1.55
C PHE A 215 0.13 -25.39 2.17
N THR A 216 -0.73 -26.03 2.97
CA THR A 216 -1.90 -25.38 3.58
C THR A 216 -1.53 -24.50 4.77
N ARG A 217 -0.40 -24.82 5.43
CA ARG A 217 0.10 -24.08 6.59
C ARG A 217 1.11 -23.01 6.22
N GLY A 218 1.54 -22.95 4.96
CA GLY A 218 2.55 -22.00 4.51
C GLY A 218 3.86 -22.15 5.30
N VAL A 219 4.60 -21.05 5.45
CA VAL A 219 5.83 -21.03 6.26
C VAL A 219 5.63 -21.49 7.72
N LEU A 220 4.41 -21.41 8.26
CA LEU A 220 4.07 -21.91 9.60
C LEU A 220 4.02 -23.44 9.69
N GLY A 221 3.96 -24.12 8.55
CA GLY A 221 4.09 -25.58 8.44
C GLY A 221 5.53 -26.07 8.62
N LEU A 222 6.52 -25.18 8.52
CA LEU A 222 7.91 -25.52 8.79
C LEU A 222 8.19 -25.49 10.27
N ASP A 223 8.62 -26.61 10.83
CA ASP A 223 9.15 -26.67 12.17
C ASP A 223 10.51 -25.93 12.27
N PRO A 224 10.98 -25.61 13.50
CA PRO A 224 12.22 -24.88 13.68
C PRO A 224 13.47 -25.59 13.14
N GLU A 225 13.49 -26.93 13.06
CA GLU A 225 14.62 -27.69 12.54
C GLU A 225 14.67 -27.58 11.01
N ALA A 226 13.54 -27.77 10.34
CA ALA A 226 13.40 -27.58 8.90
C ALA A 226 13.77 -26.15 8.47
N ARG A 227 13.38 -25.13 9.25
CA ARG A 227 13.80 -23.73 8.99
C ARG A 227 15.31 -23.55 9.10
N ARG A 228 15.95 -24.08 10.16
CA ARG A 228 17.41 -24.02 10.31
C ARG A 228 18.14 -24.76 9.18
N ALA A 229 17.68 -25.96 8.83
CA ALA A 229 18.25 -26.73 7.73
C ALA A 229 18.09 -25.99 6.39
N TRP A 230 16.90 -25.42 6.13
CA TRP A 230 16.66 -24.62 4.94
C TRP A 230 17.60 -23.40 4.89
N SER A 231 17.74 -22.66 5.99
CA SER A 231 18.63 -21.50 6.08
C SER A 231 20.10 -21.89 5.88
N ALA A 232 20.53 -23.05 6.37
CA ALA A 232 21.89 -23.56 6.16
C ALA A 232 22.14 -23.88 4.67
N ILE A 233 21.19 -24.56 4.01
CA ILE A 233 21.27 -24.83 2.57
C ILE A 233 21.33 -23.50 1.81
N TYR A 234 20.44 -22.56 2.13
CA TYR A 234 20.35 -21.24 1.49
C TYR A 234 21.67 -20.44 1.59
N ALA A 235 22.30 -20.43 2.77
CA ALA A 235 23.52 -19.66 3.04
C ALA A 235 24.72 -20.05 2.15
N GLU A 236 24.75 -21.25 1.57
CA GLU A 236 25.82 -21.70 0.67
C GLU A 236 25.87 -20.93 -0.66
N GLY A 237 24.74 -20.42 -1.12
CA GLY A 237 24.60 -19.70 -2.40
C GLY A 237 24.35 -18.20 -2.26
N HIS A 238 24.35 -17.68 -1.02
CA HIS A 238 23.90 -16.35 -0.70
C HIS A 238 25.02 -15.30 -0.81
N ALA A 239 24.76 -14.21 -1.53
CA ALA A 239 25.67 -13.06 -1.53
C ALA A 239 25.53 -12.27 -0.22
N ARG A 240 26.63 -11.67 0.27
CA ARG A 240 26.56 -10.77 1.43
C ARG A 240 25.58 -9.62 1.15
N GLY A 241 24.57 -9.48 2.01
CA GLY A 241 23.57 -8.41 1.94
C GLY A 241 22.39 -8.69 1.01
N GLU A 242 22.25 -9.91 0.51
CA GLU A 242 21.02 -10.34 -0.16
C GLU A 242 19.92 -10.61 0.89
N SER A 243 18.66 -10.49 0.50
CA SER A 243 17.52 -10.69 1.41
C SER A 243 17.17 -12.17 1.54
N SER A 244 16.91 -12.65 2.76
CA SER A 244 16.47 -14.04 2.97
C SER A 244 14.98 -14.21 2.63
N PRO A 245 14.60 -15.07 1.66
CA PRO A 245 13.21 -15.38 1.33
C PRO A 245 12.44 -15.99 2.50
N LEU A 246 13.10 -16.81 3.33
CA LEU A 246 12.49 -17.36 4.53
C LEU A 246 12.25 -16.27 5.58
N ALA A 247 13.17 -15.32 5.76
CA ALA A 247 12.93 -14.16 6.62
C ALA A 247 11.76 -13.32 6.09
N GLY A 248 11.66 -13.13 4.78
CA GLY A 248 10.53 -12.46 4.13
C GLY A 248 9.20 -13.19 4.38
N ALA A 249 9.16 -14.51 4.23
CA ALA A 249 7.98 -15.32 4.47
C ALA A 249 7.55 -15.31 5.95
N LEU A 250 8.51 -15.46 6.88
CA LEU A 250 8.29 -15.34 8.32
C LEU A 250 7.77 -13.94 8.69
N SER A 251 8.29 -12.89 8.05
CA SER A 251 7.80 -11.52 8.24
C SER A 251 6.34 -11.36 7.83
N GLY A 252 5.96 -11.91 6.67
CA GLY A 252 4.59 -11.91 6.19
C GLY A 252 3.64 -12.67 7.12
N ALA A 253 4.04 -13.86 7.56
CA ALA A 253 3.26 -14.67 8.50
C ALA A 253 3.15 -14.00 9.87
N GLY A 254 4.22 -13.38 10.37
CA GLY A 254 4.22 -12.66 11.63
C GLY A 254 3.28 -11.45 11.64
N ALA A 255 3.27 -10.69 10.55
CA ALA A 255 2.33 -9.58 10.37
C ALA A 255 0.87 -10.05 10.35
N GLU A 256 0.60 -11.16 9.65
CA GLU A 256 -0.73 -11.76 9.53
C GLU A 256 -1.26 -12.29 10.87
N LEU A 257 -0.42 -12.99 11.64
CA LEU A 257 -0.77 -13.42 13.00
C LEU A 257 -1.06 -12.23 13.92
N GLY A 258 -0.26 -11.17 13.83
CA GLY A 258 -0.50 -9.93 14.57
C GLY A 258 -1.81 -9.23 14.20
N ARG A 259 -2.21 -9.28 12.92
CA ARG A 259 -3.49 -8.72 12.45
C ARG A 259 -4.69 -9.56 12.91
N THR A 260 -4.53 -10.87 13.04
CA THR A 260 -5.57 -11.82 13.47
C THR A 260 -5.65 -11.99 15.00
N GLY A 261 -4.90 -11.17 15.76
CA GLY A 261 -4.94 -11.16 17.23
C GLY A 261 -3.97 -12.12 17.91
N ARG A 262 -3.26 -12.98 17.16
CA ARG A 262 -2.22 -13.89 17.66
C ARG A 262 -0.88 -13.17 17.78
N VAL A 263 -0.86 -12.09 18.57
CA VAL A 263 0.24 -11.12 18.56
C VAL A 263 1.56 -11.71 19.02
N ASP A 264 1.57 -12.53 20.08
CA ASP A 264 2.83 -13.09 20.62
C ASP A 264 3.51 -14.03 19.64
N GLU A 265 2.75 -14.83 18.91
CA GLU A 265 3.27 -15.67 17.84
C GLU A 265 3.80 -14.83 16.68
N GLY A 266 3.08 -13.76 16.32
CA GLY A 266 3.55 -12.80 15.32
C GLY A 266 4.89 -12.15 15.70
N VAL A 267 5.03 -11.74 16.96
CA VAL A 267 6.27 -11.18 17.52
C VAL A 267 7.41 -12.21 17.48
N ALA A 268 7.14 -13.47 17.82
CA ALA A 268 8.14 -14.54 17.78
C ALA A 268 8.69 -14.75 16.35
N LEU A 269 7.80 -14.81 15.35
CA LEU A 269 8.21 -14.97 13.95
C LEU A 269 8.98 -13.77 13.41
N LEU A 270 8.58 -12.55 13.80
CA LEU A 270 9.32 -11.35 13.39
C LEU A 270 10.71 -11.28 14.01
N ARG A 271 10.87 -11.71 15.28
CA ARG A 271 12.19 -11.84 15.91
C ARG A 271 13.05 -12.90 15.23
N GLU A 272 12.46 -14.03 14.85
CA GLU A 272 13.15 -15.07 14.07
C GLU A 272 13.60 -14.53 12.70
N ALA A 273 12.73 -13.80 12.00
CA ALA A 273 13.06 -13.14 10.74
C ALA A 273 14.21 -12.13 10.89
N ILE A 274 14.22 -11.33 11.96
CA ILE A 274 15.31 -10.38 12.27
C ILE A 274 16.63 -11.12 12.56
N ALA A 275 16.58 -12.23 13.30
CA ALA A 275 17.78 -13.03 13.58
C ALA A 275 18.35 -13.67 12.32
N MET A 276 17.48 -14.04 11.38
CA MET A 276 17.85 -14.65 10.10
C MET A 276 18.42 -13.63 9.11
N ASP A 277 17.83 -12.44 9.02
CA ASP A 277 18.32 -11.34 8.20
C ASP A 277 18.29 -10.02 8.99
N PRO A 278 19.40 -9.71 9.70
CA PRO A 278 19.51 -8.47 10.47
C PRO A 278 19.53 -7.21 9.60
N THR A 279 19.72 -7.34 8.29
CA THR A 279 19.81 -6.25 7.32
C THR A 279 18.47 -5.97 6.63
N ALA A 280 17.44 -6.76 6.89
CA ALA A 280 16.08 -6.48 6.43
C ALA A 280 15.38 -5.50 7.38
N ALA A 281 15.05 -4.31 6.89
CA ALA A 281 14.30 -3.31 7.67
C ALA A 281 12.85 -3.72 7.93
N ARG A 282 12.21 -4.36 6.94
CA ARG A 282 10.79 -4.73 6.97
C ARG A 282 10.34 -5.48 8.24
N PRO A 283 10.99 -6.57 8.70
CA PRO A 283 10.55 -7.26 9.91
C PRO A 283 10.60 -6.37 11.17
N ARG A 284 11.58 -5.46 11.26
CA ARG A 284 11.63 -4.48 12.37
C ARG A 284 10.50 -3.47 12.29
N THR A 285 10.20 -2.96 11.09
CA THR A 285 9.04 -2.08 10.87
C THR A 285 7.75 -2.75 11.31
N LEU A 286 7.53 -4.00 10.87
CA LEU A 286 6.35 -4.79 11.24
C LEU A 286 6.29 -5.06 12.75
N LEU A 287 7.42 -5.36 13.39
CA LEU A 287 7.48 -5.57 14.84
C LEU A 287 7.13 -4.29 15.61
N GLY A 288 7.65 -3.15 15.16
CA GLY A 288 7.31 -1.84 15.71
C GLY A 288 5.81 -1.53 15.59
N LEU A 289 5.20 -1.85 14.44
CA LEU A 289 3.76 -1.72 14.23
C LEU A 289 2.93 -2.64 15.14
N LEU A 290 3.40 -3.86 15.42
CA LEU A 290 2.73 -4.75 16.39
C LEU A 290 2.78 -4.15 17.80
N PHE A 291 3.94 -3.67 18.24
CA PHE A 291 4.09 -3.03 19.55
C PHE A 291 3.24 -1.75 19.67
N LEU A 292 3.16 -0.96 18.61
CA LEU A 292 2.29 0.22 18.57
C LEU A 292 0.81 -0.15 18.81
N ARG A 293 0.34 -1.24 18.20
CA ARG A 293 -1.04 -1.74 18.39
C ARG A 293 -1.28 -2.23 19.82
N GLN A 294 -0.26 -2.77 20.49
CA GLN A 294 -0.32 -3.15 21.90
C GLN A 294 -0.17 -1.95 22.86
N GLY A 295 0.01 -0.72 22.36
CA GLY A 295 0.26 0.45 23.20
C GLY A 295 1.66 0.51 23.80
N ARG A 296 2.57 -0.38 23.40
CA ARG A 296 3.96 -0.43 23.84
C ARG A 296 4.80 0.56 23.03
N LEU A 297 4.60 1.85 23.29
CA LEU A 297 5.10 2.94 22.45
C LEU A 297 6.64 3.00 22.43
N GLU A 298 7.31 2.77 23.56
CA GLU A 298 8.78 2.76 23.63
C GLU A 298 9.39 1.59 22.86
N ASP A 299 8.78 0.41 22.93
CA ASP A 299 9.20 -0.76 22.15
C ASP A 299 9.01 -0.50 20.65
N ALA A 300 7.87 0.09 20.27
CA ALA A 300 7.61 0.47 18.89
C ALA A 300 8.65 1.46 18.37
N ALA A 301 8.95 2.50 19.15
CA ALA A 301 9.96 3.50 18.80
C ALA A 301 11.35 2.88 18.60
N ARG A 302 11.75 1.95 19.48
CA ARG A 302 13.03 1.23 19.37
C ARG A 302 13.15 0.43 18.08
N GLU A 303 12.13 -0.36 17.73
CA GLU A 303 12.20 -1.19 16.53
C GLU A 303 12.12 -0.36 15.24
N LEU A 304 11.31 0.71 15.22
CA LEU A 304 11.23 1.61 14.07
C LEU A 304 12.52 2.44 13.90
N ASP A 305 13.16 2.86 14.99
CA ASP A 305 14.48 3.49 14.97
C ASP A 305 15.57 2.51 14.48
N ALA A 306 15.51 1.24 14.88
CA ALA A 306 16.41 0.22 14.35
C ALA A 306 16.17 -0.02 12.85
N ALA A 307 14.90 -0.07 12.41
CA ALA A 307 14.55 -0.22 10.99
C ALA A 307 15.07 0.95 10.14
N LYS A 308 14.88 2.21 10.58
CA LYS A 308 15.33 3.39 9.81
C LYS A 308 16.85 3.49 9.68
N LYS A 309 17.60 2.89 10.62
CA LYS A 309 19.08 2.87 10.61
C LYS A 309 19.64 1.87 9.61
N ILE A 310 18.87 0.83 9.25
CA ILE A 310 19.27 -0.15 8.24
C ILE A 310 19.34 0.50 6.86
N SER A 311 18.35 1.32 6.50
CA SER A 311 18.33 2.03 5.21
C SER A 311 17.79 3.43 5.36
N PHE A 312 18.56 4.39 4.84
CA PHE A 312 18.16 5.81 4.79
C PHE A 312 16.81 6.03 4.09
N ARG A 313 16.45 5.15 3.13
CA ARG A 313 15.22 5.25 2.32
C ARG A 313 13.99 4.59 2.95
N GLU A 314 14.07 4.08 4.18
CA GLU A 314 12.92 3.50 4.90
C GLU A 314 11.94 4.57 5.37
N THR A 315 11.16 5.13 4.45
CA THR A 315 10.19 6.20 4.72
C THR A 315 9.00 5.71 5.54
N GLU A 316 8.59 4.44 5.40
CA GLU A 316 7.53 3.85 6.21
C GLU A 316 7.92 3.81 7.68
N ALA A 317 9.09 3.25 8.02
CA ALA A 317 9.58 3.19 9.39
C ALA A 317 9.71 4.58 10.03
N ARG A 318 10.22 5.57 9.29
CA ARG A 318 10.33 6.96 9.77
C ARG A 318 8.98 7.61 10.00
N THR A 319 8.03 7.39 9.09
CA THR A 319 6.67 7.92 9.22
C THR A 319 5.99 7.37 10.47
N GLU A 320 6.05 6.05 10.66
CA GLU A 320 5.50 5.41 11.85
C GLU A 320 6.22 5.84 13.13
N LEU A 321 7.55 5.97 13.09
CA LEU A 321 8.33 6.48 14.22
C LEU A 321 7.86 7.90 14.59
N GLY A 322 7.65 8.77 13.59
CA GLY A 322 7.10 10.10 13.81
C GLY A 322 5.76 10.06 14.55
N PHE A 323 4.81 9.22 14.13
CA PHE A 323 3.53 9.07 14.83
C PHE A 323 3.66 8.47 16.23
N VAL A 324 4.55 7.49 16.43
CA VAL A 324 4.84 6.92 17.76
C VAL A 324 5.41 7.98 18.70
N LEU A 325 6.38 8.77 18.22
CA LEU A 325 6.98 9.86 18.98
C LEU A 325 5.96 10.94 19.35
N LEU A 326 4.98 11.22 18.49
CA LEU A 326 3.87 12.11 18.84
C LEU A 326 3.02 11.58 19.99
N ARG A 327 2.72 10.28 19.99
CA ARG A 327 1.98 9.62 21.09
C ARG A 327 2.78 9.60 22.38
N LEU A 328 4.12 9.58 22.29
CA LEU A 328 5.05 9.70 23.41
C LEU A 328 5.27 11.16 23.89
N GLY A 329 4.70 12.15 23.20
CA GLY A 329 4.92 13.58 23.49
C GLY A 329 6.29 14.13 23.05
N ARG A 330 7.08 13.35 22.29
CA ARG A 330 8.42 13.73 21.79
C ARG A 330 8.32 14.45 20.45
N GLU A 331 7.69 15.62 20.46
CA GLU A 331 7.31 16.33 19.24
C GLU A 331 8.48 16.77 18.36
N GLU A 332 9.60 17.21 18.96
CA GLU A 332 10.75 17.66 18.16
C GLU A 332 11.42 16.50 17.43
N GLU A 333 11.55 15.34 18.08
CA GLU A 333 12.05 14.13 17.43
C GLU A 333 11.08 13.68 16.31
N ALA A 334 9.76 13.72 16.56
CA ALA A 334 8.77 13.40 15.53
C ALA A 334 8.87 14.32 14.30
N LEU A 335 9.07 15.62 14.54
CA LEU A 335 9.18 16.61 13.47
C LEU A 335 10.41 16.37 12.60
N VAL A 336 11.54 15.95 13.19
CA VAL A 336 12.75 15.57 12.46
C VAL A 336 12.46 14.38 11.54
N GLU A 337 11.86 13.31 12.06
CA GLU A 337 11.58 12.11 11.26
C GLU A 337 10.62 12.38 10.09
N LEU A 338 9.55 13.14 10.34
CA LEU A 338 8.55 13.45 9.31
C LEU A 338 9.11 14.41 8.23
N ARG A 339 9.99 15.35 8.60
CA ARG A 339 10.70 16.20 7.63
C ARG A 339 11.68 15.39 6.80
N ASP A 340 12.35 14.42 7.41
CA ASP A 340 13.24 13.52 6.70
C ASP A 340 12.51 12.65 5.69
N VAL A 341 11.29 12.19 6.02
CA VAL A 341 10.42 11.54 5.04
C VAL A 341 10.18 12.45 3.84
N LEU A 342 9.80 13.72 4.06
CA LEU A 342 9.55 14.66 2.95
C LEU A 342 10.80 15.05 2.15
N ARG A 343 11.98 14.92 2.75
CA ARG A 343 13.27 15.09 2.06
C ARG A 343 13.58 13.93 1.12
N ILE A 344 13.13 12.71 1.47
CA ILE A 344 13.29 11.49 0.67
C ILE A 344 12.18 11.39 -0.38
N ASP A 345 10.94 11.58 0.04
CA ASP A 345 9.74 11.49 -0.77
C ASP A 345 8.78 12.66 -0.47
N ARG A 346 8.75 13.62 -1.39
CA ARG A 346 7.85 14.79 -1.30
C ARG A 346 6.38 14.43 -1.49
N ARG A 347 6.06 13.21 -1.91
CA ARG A 347 4.69 12.71 -2.13
C ARG A 347 4.21 11.79 -1.01
N ALA A 348 4.62 12.06 0.23
CA ALA A 348 4.17 11.34 1.41
C ALA A 348 3.07 12.12 2.18
N PRO A 349 1.77 11.91 1.91
CA PRO A 349 0.69 12.66 2.56
C PRO A 349 0.66 12.45 4.07
N ARG A 350 0.97 11.24 4.56
CA ARG A 350 1.05 10.94 5.99
C ARG A 350 2.09 11.78 6.73
N ALA A 351 3.21 12.11 6.09
CA ALA A 351 4.23 12.95 6.70
C ALA A 351 3.75 14.40 6.86
N TYR A 352 3.06 14.94 5.86
CA TYR A 352 2.40 16.24 5.97
C TYR A 352 1.33 16.27 7.07
N VAL A 353 0.52 15.21 7.19
CA VAL A 353 -0.47 15.09 8.28
C VAL A 353 0.21 15.12 9.64
N GLY A 354 1.27 14.33 9.86
CA GLY A 354 2.01 14.32 11.13
C GLY A 354 2.60 15.70 11.47
N ILE A 355 3.16 16.41 10.48
CA ILE A 355 3.68 17.77 10.66
C ILE A 355 2.54 18.75 11.00
N GLY A 356 1.41 18.65 10.30
CA GLY A 356 0.23 19.46 10.57
C GLY A 356 -0.31 19.27 11.99
N MET A 357 -0.33 18.02 12.48
CA MET A 357 -0.72 17.72 13.86
C MET A 357 0.21 18.39 14.90
N ILE A 358 1.54 18.36 14.66
CA ILE A 358 2.53 19.04 15.51
C ILE A 358 2.28 20.55 15.52
N LEU A 359 2.12 21.15 14.34
CA LEU A 359 1.90 22.59 14.19
C LEU A 359 0.58 23.03 14.85
N ALA A 360 -0.48 22.23 14.70
CA ALA A 360 -1.78 22.49 15.32
C ALA A 360 -1.67 22.51 16.85
N LYS A 361 -0.95 21.54 17.42
CA LYS A 361 -0.70 21.43 18.87
C LYS A 361 0.13 22.60 19.40
N ARG A 362 1.08 23.12 18.60
CA ARG A 362 1.86 24.33 18.89
C ARG A 362 1.13 25.64 18.60
N ALA A 363 -0.19 25.60 18.36
CA ALA A 363 -1.01 26.75 18.00
C ALA A 363 -0.57 27.51 16.73
N ARG A 364 0.29 26.91 15.89
CA ARG A 364 0.71 27.46 14.57
C ARG A 364 -0.32 27.09 13.52
N THR A 365 -1.55 27.55 13.72
CA THR A 365 -2.73 27.05 13.00
C THR A 365 -2.68 27.30 11.50
N GLY A 366 -2.19 28.47 11.05
CA GLY A 366 -2.07 28.75 9.62
C GLY A 366 -1.17 27.73 8.91
N GLU A 367 -0.02 27.40 9.51
CA GLU A 367 0.91 26.42 8.95
C GLU A 367 0.38 24.98 9.05
N ALA A 368 -0.38 24.67 10.09
CA ALA A 368 -1.07 23.38 10.20
C ALA A 368 -2.07 23.17 9.05
N ILE A 369 -2.87 24.19 8.75
CA ILE A 369 -3.81 24.18 7.61
C ILE A 369 -3.05 23.97 6.31
N THR A 370 -1.95 24.71 6.08
CA THR A 370 -1.11 24.53 4.89
C THR A 370 -0.54 23.10 4.80
N ALA A 371 -0.11 22.52 5.91
CA ALA A 371 0.39 21.14 5.92
C ALA A 371 -0.70 20.13 5.53
N PHE A 372 -1.91 20.25 6.07
CA PHE A 372 -3.02 19.37 5.68
C PHE A 372 -3.45 19.58 4.22
N GLN A 373 -3.45 20.82 3.73
CA GLN A 373 -3.71 21.12 2.32
C GLN A 373 -2.65 20.52 1.40
N ASN A 374 -1.37 20.53 1.79
CA ASN A 374 -0.31 19.84 1.03
C ASN A 374 -0.52 18.33 1.00
N ALA A 375 -0.96 17.72 2.10
CA ALA A 375 -1.32 16.30 2.12
C ALA A 375 -2.43 15.99 1.11
N ILE A 376 -3.49 16.82 1.09
CA ILE A 376 -4.61 16.73 0.16
C ILE A 376 -4.17 16.94 -1.29
N GLN A 377 -3.25 17.89 -1.54
CA GLN A 377 -2.74 18.15 -2.88
C GLN A 377 -1.92 16.98 -3.42
N VAL A 378 -1.13 16.34 -2.57
CA VAL A 378 -0.31 15.17 -2.92
C VAL A 378 -1.18 13.94 -3.16
N ASP A 379 -2.17 13.71 -2.30
CA ASP A 379 -3.11 12.61 -2.41
C ASP A 379 -4.53 13.10 -2.07
N PRO A 380 -5.32 13.45 -3.10
CA PRO A 380 -6.69 13.89 -2.91
C PRO A 380 -7.62 12.81 -2.35
N THR A 381 -7.19 11.56 -2.21
CA THR A 381 -7.97 10.46 -1.60
C THR A 381 -7.58 10.22 -0.15
N HIS A 382 -6.60 10.94 0.39
CA HIS A 382 -6.13 10.78 1.77
C HIS A 382 -7.10 11.39 2.79
N GLY A 383 -8.14 10.62 3.15
CA GLY A 383 -9.15 10.96 4.14
C GLY A 383 -8.63 11.58 5.45
N PRO A 384 -7.55 11.07 6.08
CA PRO A 384 -7.08 11.59 7.36
C PRO A 384 -6.66 13.07 7.32
N ALA A 385 -6.19 13.55 6.16
CA ALA A 385 -5.83 14.96 6.02
C ALA A 385 -7.04 15.88 6.07
N TYR A 386 -8.16 15.47 5.47
CA TYR A 386 -9.42 16.20 5.52
C TYR A 386 -9.99 16.23 6.94
N LEU A 387 -9.93 15.11 7.67
CA LEU A 387 -10.39 15.04 9.06
C LEU A 387 -9.59 15.98 9.96
N ARG A 388 -8.25 15.94 9.88
CA ARG A 388 -7.40 16.86 10.66
C ARG A 388 -7.57 18.32 10.27
N LEU A 389 -7.83 18.60 8.99
CA LEU A 389 -8.17 19.95 8.53
C LEU A 389 -9.49 20.42 9.14
N ALA A 390 -10.52 19.57 9.17
CA ALA A 390 -11.81 19.88 9.77
C ALA A 390 -11.69 20.25 11.26
N GLU A 391 -10.99 19.42 12.04
CA GLU A 391 -10.73 19.65 13.47
C GLU A 391 -10.04 21.00 13.72
N VAL A 392 -9.06 21.35 12.88
CA VAL A 392 -8.34 22.61 13.03
C VAL A 392 -9.17 23.82 12.61
N LEU A 393 -9.95 23.72 11.53
CA LEU A 393 -10.86 24.78 11.07
C LEU A 393 -11.96 25.06 12.09
N ASP A 394 -12.49 24.02 12.73
CA ASP A 394 -13.48 24.16 13.79
C ASP A 394 -12.92 24.94 14.99
N ARG A 395 -11.70 24.60 15.42
CA ARG A 395 -11.02 25.26 16.53
C ARG A 395 -10.78 26.76 16.31
N ILE A 396 -10.64 27.20 15.05
CA ILE A 396 -10.48 28.63 14.71
C ILE A 396 -11.77 29.32 14.29
N GLY A 397 -12.93 28.69 14.52
CA GLY A 397 -14.22 29.33 14.24
C GLY A 397 -14.52 29.47 12.75
N ARG A 398 -14.06 28.52 11.92
CA ARG A 398 -14.43 28.42 10.49
C ARG A 398 -15.36 27.21 10.28
N PRO A 399 -16.56 27.18 10.89
CA PRO A 399 -17.41 25.99 10.98
C PRO A 399 -17.89 25.50 9.61
N VAL A 400 -18.09 26.41 8.65
CA VAL A 400 -18.52 26.07 7.29
C VAL A 400 -17.45 25.29 6.53
N GLU A 401 -16.19 25.72 6.61
CA GLU A 401 -15.08 25.00 5.97
C GLU A 401 -14.72 23.72 6.72
N ALA A 402 -14.86 23.73 8.05
CA ALA A 402 -14.68 22.55 8.88
C ALA A 402 -15.69 21.46 8.53
N TRP A 403 -16.98 21.83 8.36
CA TRP A 403 -18.02 20.92 7.86
C TRP A 403 -17.66 20.31 6.52
N SER A 404 -17.30 21.15 5.54
CA SER A 404 -16.94 20.69 4.20
C SER A 404 -15.74 19.74 4.24
N ALA A 405 -14.72 20.02 5.04
CA ALA A 405 -13.58 19.13 5.22
C ALA A 405 -13.97 17.81 5.90
N ALA A 406 -14.83 17.82 6.92
CA ALA A 406 -15.32 16.61 7.59
C ALA A 406 -16.10 15.72 6.60
N GLU A 407 -16.91 16.32 5.74
CA GLU A 407 -17.64 15.62 4.68
C GLU A 407 -16.71 14.97 3.66
N GLN A 408 -15.68 15.68 3.22
CA GLN A 408 -14.67 15.11 2.34
C GLN A 408 -13.90 13.95 3.00
N ALA A 409 -13.63 14.02 4.31
CA ALA A 409 -13.02 12.91 5.05
C ALA A 409 -13.94 11.69 5.06
N HIS A 410 -15.22 11.92 5.37
CA HIS A 410 -16.26 10.90 5.41
C HIS A 410 -16.47 10.19 4.07
N ASP A 411 -16.54 10.96 2.98
CA ASP A 411 -16.66 10.44 1.60
C ASP A 411 -15.48 9.52 1.20
N ARG A 412 -14.34 9.65 1.90
CA ARG A 412 -13.14 8.84 1.72
C ARG A 412 -13.03 7.68 2.70
N GLY A 413 -14.07 7.43 3.48
CA GLY A 413 -14.16 6.30 4.40
C GLY A 413 -13.56 6.55 5.77
N GLU A 414 -13.25 7.80 6.13
CA GLU A 414 -12.89 8.12 7.52
C GLU A 414 -14.11 8.07 8.42
N ASP A 415 -13.94 7.51 9.63
CA ASP A 415 -14.94 7.54 10.67
C ASP A 415 -14.94 8.93 11.35
N VAL A 416 -15.83 9.80 10.88
CA VAL A 416 -16.03 11.12 11.47
C VAL A 416 -16.95 10.98 12.68
N ALA A 417 -16.41 11.19 13.88
CA ALA A 417 -17.14 11.01 15.12
C ALA A 417 -18.47 11.80 15.14
N PRO A 418 -19.60 11.19 15.59
CA PRO A 418 -20.89 11.87 15.69
C PRO A 418 -20.84 13.19 16.47
N ALA A 419 -19.99 13.26 17.49
CA ALA A 419 -19.78 14.49 18.28
C ALA A 419 -19.21 15.64 17.43
N LEU A 420 -18.31 15.36 16.48
CA LEU A 420 -17.78 16.38 15.58
C LEU A 420 -18.89 16.88 14.65
N TRP A 421 -19.73 15.99 14.12
CA TRP A 421 -20.89 16.39 13.31
C TRP A 421 -21.86 17.29 14.08
N GLN A 422 -22.19 16.91 15.31
CA GLN A 422 -23.05 17.72 16.17
C GLN A 422 -22.44 19.11 16.40
N GLN A 423 -21.18 19.15 16.83
CA GLN A 423 -20.44 20.40 17.11
C GLN A 423 -20.40 21.32 15.90
N LEU A 424 -20.12 20.77 14.72
CA LEU A 424 -20.08 21.56 13.48
C LEU A 424 -21.48 22.06 13.12
N THR A 425 -22.53 21.24 13.28
CA THR A 425 -23.92 21.62 12.98
C THR A 425 -24.38 22.79 13.85
N GLU A 426 -24.08 22.75 15.14
CA GLU A 426 -24.44 23.79 16.12
C GLU A 426 -23.75 25.12 15.81
N LYS A 427 -22.50 25.07 15.33
CA LYS A 427 -21.71 26.25 14.99
C LYS A 427 -21.96 26.77 13.58
N LEU A 428 -22.65 26.01 12.71
CA LEU A 428 -23.04 26.52 11.41
C LEU A 428 -23.88 27.79 11.62
N PRO A 429 -23.64 28.85 10.85
CA PRO A 429 -24.42 30.07 10.98
C PRO A 429 -25.90 29.74 10.93
N SER A 430 -26.68 30.22 11.90
CA SER A 430 -28.13 30.21 11.78
C SER A 430 -28.48 30.88 10.44
N ALA A 431 -29.45 30.32 9.71
CA ALA A 431 -30.04 31.04 8.60
C ALA A 431 -30.46 32.42 9.15
N PRO A 432 -30.03 33.55 8.56
CA PRO A 432 -30.41 34.85 9.08
C PRO A 432 -31.94 34.92 9.16
N PRO A 433 -32.53 35.44 10.25
CA PRO A 433 -33.97 35.68 10.29
C PRO A 433 -34.31 36.57 9.10
N LEU A 434 -35.17 36.05 8.21
CA LEU A 434 -35.50 36.63 6.91
C LEU A 434 -35.77 38.15 6.99
N PRO A 435 -35.07 38.99 6.22
CA PRO A 435 -35.61 40.24 5.69
C PRO A 435 -35.73 40.13 4.14
N PRO A 436 -36.46 41.03 3.47
CA PRO A 436 -37.13 40.74 2.22
C PRO A 436 -36.11 40.56 1.09
N THR A 437 -36.01 39.34 0.57
CA THR A 437 -35.50 38.99 -0.77
C THR A 437 -34.06 39.43 -1.09
N CYS A 438 -33.20 38.50 -1.52
CA CYS A 438 -31.97 38.89 -2.23
C CYS A 438 -32.27 39.43 -3.65
N ALA A 439 -33.55 39.61 -4.00
CA ALA A 439 -34.02 40.22 -5.25
C ALA A 439 -33.73 41.72 -5.28
N ASP A 440 -33.34 42.20 -6.46
CA ASP A 440 -33.25 43.61 -6.76
C ASP A 440 -34.69 44.16 -6.98
N PRO A 441 -35.14 45.23 -6.29
CA PRO A 441 -36.46 45.82 -6.51
C PRO A 441 -36.74 46.22 -7.97
N ALA A 442 -35.68 46.42 -8.78
CA ALA A 442 -35.76 46.85 -10.17
C ALA A 442 -35.16 45.83 -11.18
N GLY A 443 -34.70 44.66 -10.73
CA GLY A 443 -33.94 43.72 -11.57
C GLY A 443 -34.57 42.33 -11.67
N THR A 444 -34.53 41.74 -12.87
CA THR A 444 -34.95 40.36 -13.11
C THR A 444 -33.95 39.39 -12.48
N THR A 445 -34.38 38.55 -11.54
CA THR A 445 -33.56 37.47 -10.98
C THR A 445 -33.17 36.48 -12.07
N VAL A 446 -31.88 36.15 -12.16
CA VAL A 446 -31.40 35.15 -13.13
C VAL A 446 -31.53 33.75 -12.54
N ASP A 447 -32.21 32.87 -13.26
CA ASP A 447 -32.34 31.46 -12.89
C ASP A 447 -31.05 30.69 -13.26
N LEU A 448 -30.42 30.07 -12.26
CA LEU A 448 -29.26 29.18 -12.45
C LEU A 448 -29.60 27.93 -13.26
N ASP A 449 -30.84 27.46 -13.17
CA ASP A 449 -31.30 26.25 -13.84
C ASP A 449 -31.68 26.55 -15.29
N ASN A 450 -32.01 27.81 -15.62
CA ASN A 450 -32.37 28.27 -16.96
C ASN A 450 -31.74 29.64 -17.32
N PRO A 451 -30.43 29.69 -17.64
CA PRO A 451 -29.72 30.95 -17.83
C PRO A 451 -30.03 31.62 -19.18
N ASP A 452 -30.17 32.94 -19.16
CA ASP A 452 -30.27 33.79 -20.35
C ASP A 452 -29.11 33.49 -21.33
N PRO A 453 -29.40 33.28 -22.63
CA PRO A 453 -28.37 33.11 -23.67
C PRO A 453 -27.22 34.13 -23.60
N ALA A 454 -27.50 35.40 -23.25
CA ALA A 454 -26.52 36.48 -23.19
C ALA A 454 -25.46 36.30 -22.08
N HIS A 455 -25.78 35.56 -21.02
CA HIS A 455 -24.91 35.37 -19.85
C HIS A 455 -24.63 33.90 -19.50
N ARG A 456 -25.11 32.96 -20.32
CA ARG A 456 -25.03 31.50 -20.13
C ARG A 456 -23.67 31.00 -19.67
N GLY A 457 -22.58 31.46 -20.28
CA GLY A 457 -21.23 30.99 -19.93
C GLY A 457 -20.78 31.38 -18.52
N TYR A 458 -21.15 32.57 -18.05
CA TYR A 458 -20.86 33.02 -16.69
C TYR A 458 -21.70 32.24 -15.68
N ILE A 459 -23.02 32.17 -15.91
CA ILE A 459 -23.96 31.48 -15.01
C ILE A 459 -23.63 29.98 -14.91
N THR A 460 -23.22 29.34 -16.00
CA THR A 460 -22.78 27.93 -15.97
C THR A 460 -21.59 27.74 -15.03
N ARG A 461 -20.59 28.64 -15.04
CA ARG A 461 -19.44 28.54 -14.13
C ARG A 461 -19.84 28.77 -12.67
N VAL A 462 -20.75 29.70 -12.40
CA VAL A 462 -21.32 29.91 -11.07
C VAL A 462 -22.01 28.63 -10.61
N ARG A 463 -22.86 28.03 -11.46
CA ARG A 463 -23.58 26.79 -11.17
C ARG A 463 -22.63 25.64 -10.85
N GLU A 464 -21.65 25.35 -11.71
CA GLU A 464 -20.71 24.25 -11.49
C GLU A 464 -19.89 24.48 -10.21
N ARG A 465 -19.55 25.73 -9.88
CA ARG A 465 -18.82 26.04 -8.64
C ARG A 465 -19.68 25.89 -7.39
N VAL A 466 -20.94 26.32 -7.41
CA VAL A 466 -21.88 26.05 -6.31
C VAL A 466 -22.12 24.56 -6.17
N ARG A 467 -22.36 23.85 -7.28
CA ARG A 467 -22.58 22.40 -7.31
C ARG A 467 -21.38 21.61 -6.78
N ALA A 468 -20.15 22.04 -7.05
CA ALA A 468 -18.95 21.42 -6.50
C ALA A 468 -18.88 21.47 -4.97
N HIS A 469 -19.62 22.40 -4.34
CA HIS A 469 -19.76 22.52 -2.89
C HIS A 469 -21.12 22.02 -2.39
N MET A 470 -21.97 21.45 -3.26
CA MET A 470 -23.23 20.81 -2.90
C MET A 470 -23.07 19.29 -2.85
N VAL A 471 -22.89 18.79 -1.64
CA VAL A 471 -22.85 17.38 -1.27
C VAL A 471 -24.06 17.10 -0.40
N TYR A 472 -24.77 16.00 -0.65
CA TYR A 472 -25.94 15.68 0.16
C TYR A 472 -25.47 15.27 1.57
N PRO A 473 -25.89 15.96 2.65
CA PRO A 473 -25.40 15.65 3.99
C PRO A 473 -25.76 14.22 4.36
N ARG A 474 -24.77 13.39 4.69
CA ARG A 474 -25.04 11.99 5.02
C ARG A 474 -25.94 11.84 6.25
N GLY A 475 -25.86 12.73 7.24
CA GLY A 475 -26.80 12.75 8.37
C GLY A 475 -28.25 12.96 7.92
N ALA A 476 -28.48 13.78 6.89
CA ALA A 476 -29.77 13.90 6.24
C ALA A 476 -30.13 12.61 5.48
N GLY A 477 -29.17 12.01 4.77
CA GLY A 477 -29.35 10.71 4.11
C GLY A 477 -29.72 9.55 5.04
N GLU A 478 -29.03 9.42 6.18
CA GLU A 478 -29.27 8.38 7.20
C GLU A 478 -30.62 8.56 7.89
N GLN A 479 -31.10 9.80 7.98
CA GLN A 479 -32.41 10.14 8.53
C GLN A 479 -33.52 10.17 7.47
N GLY A 480 -33.22 9.86 6.21
CA GLY A 480 -34.19 9.91 5.11
C GLY A 480 -34.77 11.31 4.87
N ILE A 481 -33.98 12.36 5.11
CA ILE A 481 -34.40 13.75 4.99
C ILE A 481 -34.14 14.25 3.56
N GLY A 482 -35.20 14.33 2.75
CA GLY A 482 -35.18 15.00 1.45
C GLY A 482 -35.79 16.40 1.50
N GLY A 483 -35.85 17.06 0.35
CA GLY A 483 -36.53 18.34 0.21
C GLY A 483 -36.18 19.08 -1.07
N GLU A 484 -37.02 20.06 -1.39
CA GLU A 484 -36.76 21.04 -2.45
C GLU A 484 -36.54 22.41 -1.79
N LEU A 485 -35.40 23.03 -2.09
CA LEU A 485 -34.96 24.30 -1.53
C LEU A 485 -34.74 25.30 -2.65
N GLN A 486 -35.43 26.43 -2.58
CA GLN A 486 -35.21 27.56 -3.47
C GLN A 486 -34.28 28.55 -2.77
N VAL A 487 -33.06 28.69 -3.27
CA VAL A 487 -32.04 29.61 -2.75
C VAL A 487 -31.88 30.80 -3.67
N GLU A 488 -31.88 32.00 -3.10
CA GLU A 488 -31.54 33.24 -3.78
C GLU A 488 -30.26 33.81 -3.20
N PHE A 489 -29.37 34.32 -4.05
CA PHE A 489 -28.16 35.00 -3.62
C PHE A 489 -27.74 36.07 -4.62
N ARG A 490 -26.94 37.04 -4.16
CA ARG A 490 -26.53 38.21 -4.96
C ARG A 490 -25.02 38.25 -5.08
N ILE A 491 -24.53 38.29 -6.31
CA ILE A 491 -23.09 38.35 -6.62
C ILE A 491 -22.71 39.80 -6.88
N GLY A 492 -21.79 40.36 -6.10
CA GLY A 492 -21.25 41.70 -6.30
C GLY A 492 -20.30 41.76 -7.50
N ARG A 493 -19.97 42.97 -7.96
CA ARG A 493 -19.09 43.16 -9.12
C ARG A 493 -17.67 42.61 -8.92
N ASP A 494 -17.22 42.47 -7.68
CA ASP A 494 -15.96 41.81 -7.29
C ASP A 494 -16.06 40.27 -7.23
N GLY A 495 -17.23 39.69 -7.52
CA GLY A 495 -17.51 38.27 -7.47
C GLY A 495 -17.84 37.72 -6.08
N ARG A 496 -17.92 38.56 -5.03
CA ARG A 496 -18.32 38.12 -3.69
C ARG A 496 -19.83 37.98 -3.55
N VAL A 497 -20.27 37.14 -2.63
CA VAL A 497 -21.68 36.98 -2.32
C VAL A 497 -22.08 38.06 -1.32
N GLU A 498 -22.93 39.00 -1.76
CA GLU A 498 -23.41 40.12 -0.94
C GLU A 498 -24.65 39.75 -0.12
N CYS A 499 -25.41 38.73 -0.57
CA CYS A 499 -26.61 38.21 0.09
C CYS A 499 -26.80 36.74 -0.28
N ALA A 500 -27.28 35.90 0.63
CA ALA A 500 -27.76 34.54 0.33
C ALA A 500 -28.89 34.17 1.32
N ALA A 501 -30.04 33.75 0.79
CA ALA A 501 -31.25 33.48 1.55
C ALA A 501 -32.07 32.34 0.92
N LEU A 502 -32.86 31.65 1.74
CA LEU A 502 -33.85 30.67 1.27
C LEU A 502 -35.18 31.37 1.02
N ARG A 503 -35.82 31.07 -0.11
CA ARG A 503 -37.15 31.59 -0.46
C ARG A 503 -38.25 30.62 -0.13
N ARG A 504 -37.99 29.34 -0.35
CA ARG A 504 -38.87 28.22 -0.02
C ARG A 504 -37.99 27.04 0.35
N SER A 505 -38.42 26.28 1.33
CA SER A 505 -37.83 24.99 1.65
C SER A 505 -38.92 24.04 2.09
N SER A 506 -38.94 22.85 1.49
CA SER A 506 -39.63 21.67 2.04
C SER A 506 -38.67 20.71 2.72
N GLY A 507 -37.38 21.07 2.82
CA GLY A 507 -36.35 20.32 3.51
C GLY A 507 -36.32 20.58 5.02
N SER A 508 -35.36 19.97 5.70
CA SER A 508 -35.11 20.26 7.12
C SER A 508 -34.20 21.48 7.29
N GLU A 509 -34.19 22.04 8.50
CA GLU A 509 -33.24 23.11 8.88
C GLU A 509 -31.78 22.74 8.61
N MET A 510 -31.44 21.45 8.64
CA MET A 510 -30.12 20.94 8.28
C MET A 510 -29.82 21.17 6.79
N LEU A 511 -30.75 20.81 5.89
CA LEU A 511 -30.59 21.03 4.45
C LEU A 511 -30.57 22.53 4.12
N ASP A 512 -31.35 23.33 4.86
CA ASP A 512 -31.39 24.79 4.72
C ASP A 512 -30.03 25.43 4.99
N ARG A 513 -29.43 25.12 6.15
CA ARG A 513 -28.09 25.59 6.52
C ARG A 513 -27.03 25.12 5.53
N TYR A 514 -27.18 23.90 5.02
CA TYR A 514 -26.26 23.31 4.08
C TYR A 514 -26.22 24.04 2.73
N VAL A 515 -27.39 24.23 2.11
CA VAL A 515 -27.51 24.91 0.81
C VAL A 515 -26.95 26.34 0.88
N LEU A 516 -27.25 27.07 1.95
CA LEU A 516 -26.73 28.43 2.15
C LEU A 516 -25.21 28.43 2.35
N SER A 517 -24.67 27.43 3.03
CA SER A 517 -23.23 27.29 3.26
C SER A 517 -22.47 26.97 1.96
N ALA A 518 -23.02 26.08 1.12
CA ALA A 518 -22.45 25.74 -0.18
C ALA A 518 -22.31 26.97 -1.08
N VAL A 519 -23.33 27.83 -1.12
CA VAL A 519 -23.30 29.11 -1.87
C VAL A 519 -22.20 30.05 -1.32
N ARG A 520 -22.06 30.14 0.01
CA ARG A 520 -21.04 30.98 0.64
C ARG A 520 -19.62 30.48 0.40
N LEU A 521 -19.39 29.17 0.38
CA LEU A 521 -18.08 28.56 0.10
C LEU A 521 -17.67 28.69 -1.37
N ALA A 522 -18.65 28.77 -2.28
CA ALA A 522 -18.38 28.89 -3.70
C ALA A 522 -17.73 30.24 -4.10
N GLN A 523 -17.70 31.24 -3.21
CA GLN A 523 -17.13 32.55 -3.48
C GLN A 523 -15.59 32.61 -3.27
N PRO A 524 -14.88 33.62 -3.81
CA PRO A 524 -15.37 34.61 -4.77
C PRO A 524 -15.54 33.99 -6.16
N PHE A 525 -16.65 34.30 -6.83
CA PHE A 525 -16.84 34.02 -8.25
C PHE A 525 -15.93 34.89 -9.12
N THR A 526 -15.85 34.60 -10.41
CA THR A 526 -15.24 35.55 -11.36
C THR A 526 -15.99 36.89 -11.28
N ALA A 527 -15.29 38.00 -11.38
CA ALA A 527 -15.90 39.34 -11.42
C ALA A 527 -17.01 39.41 -12.47
N LEU A 528 -18.05 40.20 -12.20
CA LEU A 528 -19.20 40.32 -13.11
C LEU A 528 -18.74 40.85 -14.48
N PRO A 529 -19.14 40.21 -15.59
CA PRO A 529 -18.88 40.72 -16.93
C PRO A 529 -19.43 42.14 -17.10
N ALA A 530 -18.71 42.99 -17.85
CA ALA A 530 -19.11 44.38 -18.11
C ALA A 530 -20.50 44.50 -18.78
N GLN A 531 -20.93 43.45 -19.47
CA GLN A 531 -22.24 43.35 -20.13
C GLN A 531 -23.41 43.21 -19.14
N ILE A 532 -23.16 42.93 -17.87
CA ILE A 532 -24.17 42.95 -16.81
C ILE A 532 -24.19 44.38 -16.25
N PRO A 533 -25.19 45.22 -16.58
CA PRO A 533 -25.14 46.66 -16.29
C PRO A 533 -25.26 46.97 -14.79
N SER A 534 -25.88 46.08 -14.01
CA SER A 534 -26.12 46.25 -12.58
C SER A 534 -24.85 46.16 -11.73
N SER A 535 -24.87 46.81 -10.56
CA SER A 535 -23.79 46.74 -9.56
C SER A 535 -23.66 45.35 -8.91
N SER A 536 -24.70 44.53 -9.05
CA SER A 536 -24.77 43.17 -8.54
C SER A 536 -25.73 42.31 -9.36
N LEU A 537 -25.56 41.00 -9.32
CA LEU A 537 -26.39 40.04 -10.06
C LEU A 537 -27.22 39.21 -9.07
N PRO A 538 -28.55 39.39 -9.02
CA PRO A 538 -29.43 38.50 -8.27
C PRO A 538 -29.58 37.16 -9.00
N VAL A 539 -29.41 36.07 -8.26
CA VAL A 539 -29.39 34.70 -8.75
C VAL A 539 -30.35 33.85 -7.93
N SER A 540 -31.15 33.01 -8.58
CA SER A 540 -32.01 31.99 -7.95
C SER A 540 -31.60 30.61 -8.42
N ALA A 541 -31.66 29.61 -7.53
CA ALA A 541 -31.48 28.20 -7.85
C ALA A 541 -32.50 27.33 -7.12
N THR A 542 -32.91 26.23 -7.75
CA THR A 542 -33.69 25.19 -7.10
C THR A 542 -32.80 23.98 -6.82
N VAL A 543 -32.59 23.68 -5.55
CA VAL A 543 -31.84 22.50 -5.09
C VAL A 543 -32.84 21.43 -4.69
N ARG A 544 -32.72 20.24 -5.27
CA ARG A 544 -33.55 19.09 -4.92
C ARG A 544 -32.69 18.01 -4.29
N PHE A 545 -33.01 17.62 -3.07
CA PHE A 545 -32.46 16.44 -2.41
C PHE A 545 -33.50 15.32 -2.46
N ARG A 546 -33.16 14.22 -3.12
CA ARG A 546 -34.03 13.05 -3.22
C ARG A 546 -33.60 11.99 -2.20
N THR A 547 -34.57 11.48 -1.45
CA THR A 547 -34.39 10.29 -0.61
C THR A 547 -34.40 9.05 -1.51
N GLY A 548 -33.26 8.41 -1.69
CA GLY A 548 -33.15 7.09 -2.30
C GLY A 548 -32.80 6.03 -1.25
N ASP A 549 -33.02 4.76 -1.57
CA ASP A 549 -32.67 3.59 -0.73
C ASP A 549 -31.15 3.35 -0.59
N GLY A 550 -30.36 4.42 -0.40
CA GLY A 550 -28.92 4.32 -0.19
C GLY A 550 -28.21 5.69 -0.09
N PRO A 551 -26.98 5.72 0.44
CA PRO A 551 -26.23 6.94 0.81
C PRO A 551 -25.73 7.79 -0.39
N ALA A 552 -26.32 7.69 -1.58
CA ALA A 552 -25.76 8.29 -2.80
C ALA A 552 -26.77 8.70 -3.89
N SER A 553 -28.03 9.04 -3.59
CA SER A 553 -28.89 9.71 -4.60
C SER A 553 -28.83 11.23 -4.44
N ARG A 554 -27.85 11.85 -5.09
CA ARG A 554 -27.79 13.31 -5.28
C ARG A 554 -28.86 13.80 -6.25
#